data_AF-A0A9X0C729-F1
#
_entry.id   AF-A0A9X0C729-F1
#
_cell.length_a   1.000
_cell.length_b   1.000
_cell.length_c   1.000
_cell.angle_alpha   90.00
_cell.angle_beta   90.00
_cell.angle_gamma   90.00
#
_symmetry.space_group_name_H-M   'P 1'
#
loop_
_entity.id
_entity.type
_entity.pdbx_description
1 polymer ?
#
loop_
_entity_poly.entity_id
_entity_poly.type
_entity_poly.pdbx_seq_one_letter_code
_entity_poly.pdbx_strand_id
1 'polypeptide(L)'
;MTRVVTLTNTRFDQSATMETNIHGVRDDGFTCEQCGELGHMTRQCPNDSVPPRPRNSNVDDAYGNYNNGNGGGYGEYAGGGDRACYNCGQEGHYKADCPEPRKGGGACFNCGQEGHSKAECSEPRKMGACFNCGEQGHSKANCPKPRVFNGTCRICEKEGHPAADCPERPPDVCKNCQAQGHKTLECKENRKFDLNLIADMLPHEGWVAMKKASDERDLDDFREALKIYSKAVPHATWADIEKKMREDEFNIYIIAMKAEVDDVMSLIDLQGVLDREYVISFFFSPKASRGHLRDRWPADAEENLERMNNAGIPYERKVPKCLNCGELGHISRSCKEERVEGNERMEIKCSNCGEVGHRVRDCRRQRKNKHGCRNCGSVEHIASDCTEPRSADGVECRKCNEPGHFAKDCPNVADRGPRTCRNCGSEDHIARDCDQPRDVSTVTCRNCEKTGHYSRDCDQPRDYSKVQCRNCGEMGHTVVRCRKPKEEKPQDEPTYSPGSPKREEADLLGPETGEQPFQYKRVDDDDLW
;
A
#
# COMPACT_ATOMS: atom_id res chain seq x y z
N MET A 1 10.63 82.29 24.58
CA MET A 1 9.34 82.40 25.30
C MET A 1 8.69 81.03 25.26
N THR A 2 8.89 80.28 26.34
CA THR A 2 8.38 78.93 26.56
C THR A 2 7.27 79.05 27.60
N ARG A 3 6.11 78.42 27.40
CA ARG A 3 5.10 78.31 28.46
C ARG A 3 4.65 76.87 28.60
N VAL A 4 5.06 76.32 29.73
CA VAL A 4 4.69 75.07 30.39
C VAL A 4 3.32 75.24 31.03
N VAL A 5 2.45 74.22 30.97
CA VAL A 5 1.53 73.87 32.07
C VAL A 5 1.34 72.35 32.12
N THR A 6 1.72 71.78 33.25
CA THR A 6 1.58 70.41 33.77
C THR A 6 0.30 70.26 34.60
N LEU A 7 -0.37 69.09 34.58
CA LEU A 7 -1.22 68.53 35.67
C LEU A 7 -1.29 66.99 35.48
N THR A 8 -0.50 66.17 36.18
CA THR A 8 -0.68 65.50 37.50
C THR A 8 -1.67 64.33 37.56
N ASN A 9 -1.09 63.16 37.83
CA ASN A 9 -1.66 61.86 38.18
C ASN A 9 -2.48 61.88 39.49
N THR A 10 -3.54 61.06 39.57
CA THR A 10 -3.95 60.40 40.83
C THR A 10 -4.32 58.93 40.57
N ARG A 11 -3.67 58.06 41.35
CA ARG A 11 -3.91 56.61 41.47
C ARG A 11 -5.20 56.34 42.25
N PHE A 12 -5.89 55.25 41.91
CA PHE A 12 -6.45 54.36 42.92
C PHE A 12 -6.09 52.93 42.54
N ASP A 13 -5.64 52.19 43.56
CA ASP A 13 -4.91 50.93 43.48
C ASP A 13 -5.75 49.84 44.16
N GLN A 14 -5.43 48.59 43.82
CA GLN A 14 -5.81 47.32 44.48
C GLN A 14 -7.24 46.81 44.22
N SER A 15 -7.51 45.52 44.03
CA SER A 15 -6.72 44.28 43.86
C SER A 15 -7.75 43.15 43.67
N ALA A 16 -7.41 42.07 42.95
CA ALA A 16 -7.82 40.67 43.18
C ALA A 16 -7.98 39.86 41.88
N THR A 17 -6.92 39.11 41.56
CA THR A 17 -6.90 37.69 41.18
C THR A 17 -7.92 37.18 40.14
N MET A 18 -7.44 36.88 38.93
CA MET A 18 -8.05 35.91 38.03
C MET A 18 -7.04 34.79 37.71
N GLU A 19 -7.22 33.65 38.36
CA GLU A 19 -6.86 32.35 37.79
C GLU A 19 -7.94 31.30 38.15
N THR A 20 -8.29 30.53 37.12
CA THR A 20 -8.80 29.14 37.08
C THR A 20 -10.20 28.89 36.47
N ASN A 21 -10.16 27.93 35.53
CA ASN A 21 -11.19 27.37 34.66
C ASN A 21 -12.53 27.01 35.32
N ILE A 22 -13.61 26.95 34.52
CA ILE A 22 -14.44 25.74 34.25
C ILE A 22 -15.74 26.12 33.50
N HIS A 23 -15.95 25.48 32.34
CA HIS A 23 -17.19 25.25 31.59
C HIS A 23 -18.25 26.37 31.46
N GLY A 24 -18.16 27.14 30.38
CA GLY A 24 -19.24 28.00 29.86
C GLY A 24 -19.99 27.34 28.70
N VAL A 25 -21.30 27.24 28.87
CA VAL A 25 -22.34 26.64 28.01
C VAL A 25 -22.45 27.41 26.68
N ARG A 26 -22.52 26.72 25.53
CA ARG A 26 -22.86 27.32 24.23
C ARG A 26 -24.33 27.02 23.89
N ASP A 27 -25.14 28.08 23.88
CA ASP A 27 -26.50 28.12 23.34
C ASP A 27 -26.44 28.27 21.80
N ASP A 28 -26.43 27.15 21.07
CA ASP A 28 -26.53 27.16 19.61
C ASP A 28 -27.91 26.61 19.21
N GLY A 29 -28.87 27.53 19.00
CA GLY A 29 -30.23 27.22 18.59
C GLY A 29 -30.32 26.62 17.19
N PHE A 30 -30.37 25.29 17.09
CA PHE A 30 -30.66 24.58 15.85
C PHE A 30 -32.18 24.47 15.62
N THR A 31 -32.66 25.04 14.51
CA THR A 31 -34.02 24.83 13.99
C THR A 31 -34.04 23.63 13.05
N CYS A 32 -35.04 22.76 13.18
CA CYS A 32 -35.25 21.63 12.27
C CYS A 32 -35.78 22.12 10.92
N GLU A 33 -35.10 21.84 9.81
CA GLU A 33 -35.52 22.30 8.47
C GLU A 33 -36.80 21.62 7.95
N GLN A 34 -37.23 20.51 8.56
CA GLN A 34 -38.45 19.80 8.17
C GLN A 34 -39.70 20.29 8.90
N CYS A 35 -39.62 20.68 10.18
CA CYS A 35 -40.78 21.11 10.97
C CYS A 35 -40.69 22.54 11.53
N GLY A 36 -39.52 23.18 11.44
CA GLY A 36 -39.30 24.56 11.88
C GLY A 36 -39.11 24.75 13.40
N GLU A 37 -39.15 23.69 14.20
CA GLU A 37 -39.01 23.77 15.66
C GLU A 37 -37.54 23.80 16.12
N LEU A 38 -37.28 24.51 17.22
CA LEU A 38 -35.95 24.65 17.83
C LEU A 38 -35.62 23.45 18.74
N GLY A 39 -34.35 23.02 18.74
CA GLY A 39 -33.80 22.08 19.71
C GLY A 39 -33.50 20.67 19.20
N HIS A 40 -33.69 20.38 17.90
CA HIS A 40 -33.31 19.11 17.29
C HIS A 40 -32.95 19.25 15.80
N MET A 41 -32.12 18.33 15.30
CA MET A 41 -31.77 18.27 13.87
C MET A 41 -32.82 17.48 13.07
N THR A 42 -32.91 17.75 11.77
CA THR A 42 -33.84 17.11 10.83
C THR A 42 -33.87 15.58 10.88
N ARG A 43 -32.73 14.94 11.18
CA ARG A 43 -32.62 13.46 11.30
C ARG A 43 -33.16 12.89 12.61
N GLN A 44 -33.59 13.74 13.53
CA GLN A 44 -34.09 13.41 14.86
C GLN A 44 -35.50 14.00 15.07
N CYS A 45 -36.19 14.35 13.96
CA CYS A 45 -37.51 14.94 14.00
C CYS A 45 -38.53 13.92 14.55
N PRO A 46 -39.25 14.22 15.64
CA PRO A 46 -40.22 13.30 16.24
C PRO A 46 -41.47 13.09 15.36
N ASN A 47 -41.63 13.84 14.28
CA ASN A 47 -42.79 13.78 13.37
C ASN A 47 -42.47 13.08 12.02
N ASP A 48 -41.48 12.20 12.02
CA ASP A 48 -40.97 11.53 10.81
C ASP A 48 -42.02 10.58 10.22
N SER A 49 -42.70 11.02 9.16
CA SER A 49 -43.77 10.25 8.49
C SER A 49 -43.25 9.33 7.37
N VAL A 50 -41.96 9.01 7.35
CA VAL A 50 -41.36 8.09 6.36
C VAL A 50 -40.76 6.88 7.09
N PRO A 51 -41.17 5.63 6.78
CA PRO A 51 -40.61 4.47 7.46
C PRO A 51 -39.13 4.28 7.09
N PRO A 52 -38.26 3.93 8.06
CA PRO A 52 -36.85 3.69 7.77
C PRO A 52 -36.67 2.39 6.97
N ARG A 53 -35.77 2.42 5.99
CA ARG A 53 -35.27 1.20 5.34
C ARG A 53 -34.55 0.35 6.41
N PRO A 54 -34.67 -0.99 6.39
CA PRO A 54 -34.06 -1.82 7.41
C PRO A 54 -32.53 -1.71 7.37
N ARG A 55 -31.95 -1.26 8.49
CA ARG A 55 -30.52 -1.38 8.78
C ARG A 55 -30.23 -2.86 9.03
N ASN A 56 -29.43 -3.48 8.15
CA ASN A 56 -28.83 -4.75 8.49
C ASN A 56 -27.68 -4.47 9.46
N SER A 57 -27.88 -4.89 10.71
CA SER A 57 -26.93 -4.83 11.81
C SER A 57 -25.80 -5.82 11.55
N ASN A 58 -24.63 -5.31 11.18
CA ASN A 58 -23.32 -5.92 11.43
C ASN A 58 -22.30 -4.77 11.34
N VAL A 59 -22.07 -4.10 12.46
CA VAL A 59 -21.09 -3.00 12.58
C VAL A 59 -20.14 -3.35 13.72
N ASP A 60 -19.27 -4.32 13.47
CA ASP A 60 -18.16 -4.67 14.37
C ASP A 60 -16.89 -5.06 13.57
N ASP A 61 -16.58 -4.35 12.48
CA ASP A 61 -15.32 -4.55 11.72
C ASP A 61 -14.74 -3.23 11.18
N ALA A 62 -14.70 -2.19 12.03
CA ALA A 62 -13.98 -0.95 11.72
C ALA A 62 -12.47 -1.10 11.99
N TYR A 63 -11.78 -1.95 11.22
CA TYR A 63 -10.35 -1.82 10.92
C TYR A 63 -10.01 -2.51 9.57
N GLY A 64 -10.03 -1.71 8.51
CA GLY A 64 -9.06 -1.73 7.39
C GLY A 64 -8.89 -3.01 6.57
N ASN A 65 -9.68 -3.18 5.52
CA ASN A 65 -9.27 -3.94 4.32
C ASN A 65 -9.37 -3.06 3.08
N TYR A 66 -8.34 -2.23 2.85
CA TYR A 66 -8.12 -1.55 1.58
C TYR A 66 -7.29 -2.44 0.67
N ASN A 67 -7.98 -3.32 -0.07
CA ASN A 67 -7.43 -3.90 -1.30
C ASN A 67 -8.56 -4.44 -2.20
N ASN A 68 -9.17 -3.54 -2.98
CA ASN A 68 -9.58 -3.84 -4.36
C ASN A 68 -10.00 -2.55 -5.09
N GLY A 69 -9.08 -2.00 -5.88
CA GLY A 69 -9.30 -0.87 -6.77
C GLY A 69 -8.81 -1.16 -8.18
N ASN A 70 -9.24 -2.27 -8.78
CA ASN A 70 -9.31 -2.39 -10.24
C ASN A 70 -10.76 -2.16 -10.66
N GLY A 71 -11.20 -0.91 -10.51
CA GLY A 71 -12.37 -0.35 -11.16
C GLY A 71 -11.85 0.85 -11.93
N GLY A 72 -11.83 0.75 -13.25
CA GLY A 72 -11.39 1.83 -14.11
C GLY A 72 -12.11 3.11 -13.70
N GLY A 73 -11.33 4.09 -13.22
CA GLY A 73 -11.78 5.45 -13.07
C GLY A 73 -12.22 5.92 -14.44
N TYR A 74 -13.53 5.93 -14.66
CA TYR A 74 -14.11 6.85 -15.62
C TYR A 74 -13.66 8.23 -15.14
N GLY A 75 -12.83 8.86 -15.95
CA GLY A 75 -12.36 10.20 -15.69
C GLY A 75 -13.54 11.10 -15.41
N GLU A 76 -13.34 11.92 -14.39
CA GLU A 76 -14.00 13.18 -14.16
C GLU A 76 -13.78 14.06 -15.41
N TYR A 77 -14.51 13.78 -16.47
CA TYR A 77 -14.63 14.70 -17.58
C TYR A 77 -15.57 15.80 -17.11
N ALA A 78 -14.98 16.86 -16.56
CA ALA A 78 -15.46 18.21 -16.76
C ALA A 78 -15.59 18.44 -18.28
N GLY A 79 -16.75 18.04 -18.80
CA GLY A 79 -17.13 18.03 -20.20
C GLY A 79 -18.64 18.21 -20.28
N GLY A 80 -19.14 19.21 -19.53
CA GLY A 80 -20.46 19.79 -19.72
C GLY A 80 -20.49 20.48 -21.07
N GLY A 81 -20.90 19.73 -22.08
CA GLY A 81 -21.24 20.25 -23.41
C GLY A 81 -22.57 19.65 -23.81
N ASP A 82 -23.61 20.47 -23.70
CA ASP A 82 -24.81 20.50 -24.55
C ASP A 82 -25.43 19.14 -24.90
N ARG A 83 -25.54 18.24 -23.94
CA ARG A 83 -26.25 16.97 -24.15
C ARG A 83 -27.64 17.04 -23.54
N ALA A 84 -28.63 17.12 -24.42
CA ALA A 84 -30.02 16.83 -24.15
C ALA A 84 -30.17 15.55 -23.30
N CYS A 85 -30.97 15.62 -22.25
CA CYS A 85 -31.28 14.51 -21.36
C CYS A 85 -31.80 13.31 -22.16
N TYR A 86 -31.16 12.15 -22.02
CA TYR A 86 -31.55 10.92 -22.72
C TYR A 86 -32.94 10.36 -22.32
N ASN A 87 -33.65 10.99 -21.38
CA ASN A 87 -35.03 10.66 -21.02
C ASN A 87 -36.05 11.59 -21.70
N CYS A 88 -35.87 12.91 -21.61
CA CYS A 88 -36.85 13.90 -22.10
C CYS A 88 -36.36 14.79 -23.25
N GLY A 89 -35.09 14.68 -23.63
CA GLY A 89 -34.47 15.49 -24.69
C GLY A 89 -34.17 16.94 -24.30
N GLN A 90 -34.44 17.35 -23.06
CA GLN A 90 -34.16 18.71 -22.60
C GLN A 90 -32.75 18.85 -22.03
N GLU A 91 -32.14 19.99 -22.29
CA GLU A 91 -30.79 20.34 -21.87
C GLU A 91 -30.76 20.77 -20.39
N GLY A 92 -29.57 20.81 -19.78
CA GLY A 92 -29.40 21.30 -18.41
C GLY A 92 -29.59 20.28 -17.28
N HIS A 93 -29.89 19.01 -17.58
CA HIS A 93 -29.92 17.94 -16.59
C HIS A 93 -29.56 16.56 -17.17
N TYR A 94 -29.11 15.65 -16.31
CA TYR A 94 -28.80 14.27 -16.70
C TYR A 94 -29.99 13.33 -16.53
N LYS A 95 -29.94 12.15 -17.17
CA LYS A 95 -30.99 11.11 -17.07
C LYS A 95 -31.33 10.72 -15.61
N ALA A 96 -30.37 10.87 -14.70
CA ALA A 96 -30.56 10.60 -13.28
C ALA A 96 -31.49 11.60 -12.60
N ASP A 97 -31.40 12.87 -13.01
CA ASP A 97 -32.04 14.04 -12.39
C ASP A 97 -33.19 14.59 -13.24
N CYS A 98 -33.69 13.78 -14.18
CA CYS A 98 -34.78 14.17 -15.06
C CYS A 98 -36.09 14.29 -14.27
N PRO A 99 -36.76 15.45 -14.29
CA PRO A 99 -38.03 15.65 -13.60
C PRO A 99 -39.20 14.92 -14.29
N GLU A 100 -39.03 14.50 -15.56
CA GLU A 100 -40.00 13.65 -16.23
C GLU A 100 -39.91 12.19 -15.75
N PRO A 101 -41.04 11.47 -15.64
CA PRO A 101 -41.04 10.06 -15.33
C PRO A 101 -40.13 9.32 -16.30
N ARG A 102 -39.37 8.35 -15.78
CA ARG A 102 -38.45 7.54 -16.59
C ARG A 102 -39.25 6.83 -17.67
N LYS A 103 -39.11 7.27 -18.93
CA LYS A 103 -39.61 6.53 -20.09
C LYS A 103 -38.78 5.25 -20.13
N GLY A 104 -39.40 4.16 -19.71
CA GLY A 104 -38.75 2.85 -19.61
C GLY A 104 -38.24 2.45 -20.99
N GLY A 105 -36.92 2.27 -21.11
CA GLY A 105 -36.25 1.69 -22.28
C GLY A 105 -36.66 2.29 -23.62
N GLY A 106 -35.93 3.29 -24.10
CA GLY A 106 -36.07 3.76 -25.48
C GLY A 106 -36.05 2.59 -26.47
N ALA A 107 -36.66 2.81 -27.64
CA ALA A 107 -36.73 1.87 -28.76
C ALA A 107 -35.50 0.95 -28.85
N CYS A 108 -35.73 -0.36 -28.95
CA CYS A 108 -34.70 -1.38 -29.04
C CYS A 108 -33.66 -1.01 -30.12
N PHE A 109 -32.39 -0.89 -29.75
CA PHE A 109 -31.30 -0.51 -30.65
C PHE A 109 -31.01 -1.53 -31.79
N ASN A 110 -31.79 -2.60 -31.89
CA ASN A 110 -31.72 -3.58 -32.98
C ASN A 110 -32.91 -3.43 -33.96
N CYS A 111 -34.15 -3.41 -33.46
CA CYS A 111 -35.37 -3.39 -34.30
C CYS A 111 -36.17 -2.08 -34.23
N GLY A 112 -35.81 -1.15 -33.34
CA GLY A 112 -36.50 0.13 -33.16
C GLY A 112 -37.83 0.06 -32.41
N GLN A 113 -38.25 -1.12 -31.93
CA GLN A 113 -39.50 -1.26 -31.18
C GLN A 113 -39.30 -1.01 -29.69
N GLU A 114 -40.28 -0.37 -29.06
CA GLU A 114 -40.26 -0.06 -27.62
C GLU A 114 -40.63 -1.30 -26.78
N GLY A 115 -40.28 -1.29 -25.48
CA GLY A 115 -40.65 -2.35 -24.54
C GLY A 115 -39.67 -3.52 -24.40
N HIS A 116 -38.55 -3.54 -25.14
CA HIS A 116 -37.47 -4.51 -24.93
C HIS A 116 -36.08 -3.93 -25.25
N SER A 117 -35.04 -4.47 -24.64
CA SER A 117 -33.66 -4.05 -24.87
C SER A 117 -33.01 -4.81 -26.03
N LYS A 118 -31.84 -4.36 -26.51
CA LYS A 118 -31.03 -5.08 -27.52
C LYS A 118 -30.70 -6.53 -27.12
N ALA A 119 -30.71 -6.83 -25.82
CA ALA A 119 -30.46 -8.16 -25.28
C ALA A 119 -31.66 -9.09 -25.40
N GLU A 120 -32.88 -8.54 -25.43
CA GLU A 120 -34.16 -9.27 -25.42
C GLU A 120 -34.88 -9.17 -26.78
N CYS A 121 -34.20 -8.66 -27.80
CA CYS A 121 -34.74 -8.52 -29.14
C CYS A 121 -34.80 -9.88 -29.84
N SER A 122 -36.01 -10.29 -30.19
CA SER A 122 -36.31 -11.50 -30.95
C SER A 122 -35.94 -11.42 -32.44
N GLU A 123 -35.67 -10.21 -32.97
CA GLU A 123 -35.17 -10.05 -34.33
C GLU A 123 -33.67 -10.39 -34.44
N PRO A 124 -33.21 -10.97 -35.57
CA PRO A 124 -31.80 -11.20 -35.82
C PRO A 124 -31.02 -9.89 -35.72
N ARG A 125 -29.79 -9.96 -35.22
CA ARG A 125 -28.93 -8.77 -35.05
C ARG A 125 -28.66 -8.13 -36.40
N LYS A 126 -29.30 -6.99 -36.66
CA LYS A 126 -28.99 -6.14 -37.80
C LYS A 126 -27.64 -5.49 -37.51
N MET A 127 -26.59 -5.92 -38.23
CA MET A 127 -25.30 -5.23 -38.19
C MET A 127 -25.52 -3.85 -38.80
N GLY A 128 -25.44 -2.80 -37.99
CA GLY A 128 -25.59 -1.42 -38.46
C GLY A 128 -24.56 -1.08 -39.54
N ALA A 129 -24.81 0.02 -40.26
CA ALA A 129 -23.88 0.57 -41.23
C ALA A 129 -22.47 0.75 -40.62
N CYS A 130 -21.43 0.45 -41.41
CA CYS A 130 -20.05 0.62 -41.00
C CYS A 130 -19.79 2.11 -40.66
N PHE A 131 -19.34 2.39 -39.43
CA PHE A 131 -19.05 3.75 -38.96
C PHE A 131 -17.92 4.47 -39.72
N ASN A 132 -17.23 3.80 -40.65
CA ASN A 132 -16.24 4.42 -41.51
C ASN A 132 -16.82 4.82 -42.88
N CYS A 133 -17.57 3.93 -43.56
CA CYS A 133 -18.02 4.16 -44.94
C CYS A 133 -19.54 4.15 -45.14
N GLY A 134 -20.33 3.93 -44.09
CA GLY A 134 -21.80 3.89 -44.14
C GLY A 134 -22.40 2.63 -44.78
N GLU A 135 -21.58 1.72 -45.31
CA GLU A 135 -22.06 0.49 -45.95
C GLU A 135 -22.32 -0.61 -44.93
N GLN A 136 -23.37 -1.40 -45.17
CA GLN A 136 -23.75 -2.53 -44.32
C GLN A 136 -22.96 -3.78 -44.69
N GLY A 137 -22.84 -4.72 -43.75
CA GLY A 137 -22.22 -6.04 -44.00
C GLY A 137 -20.77 -6.21 -43.52
N HIS A 138 -20.13 -5.16 -42.99
CA HIS A 138 -18.80 -5.27 -42.37
C HIS A 138 -18.64 -4.34 -41.15
N SER A 139 -17.72 -4.69 -40.25
CA SER A 139 -17.38 -3.86 -39.08
C SER A 139 -16.29 -2.84 -39.40
N LYS A 140 -16.06 -1.87 -38.51
CA LYS A 140 -14.97 -0.87 -38.63
C LYS A 140 -13.58 -1.51 -38.81
N ALA A 141 -13.38 -2.73 -38.34
CA ALA A 141 -12.12 -3.45 -38.47
C ALA A 141 -11.93 -4.05 -39.87
N ASN A 142 -13.02 -4.46 -40.52
CA ASN A 142 -13.01 -5.15 -41.83
C ASN A 142 -13.56 -4.25 -42.94
N CYS A 143 -13.39 -2.93 -42.81
CA CYS A 143 -13.84 -1.98 -43.82
C CYS A 143 -12.90 -1.97 -45.02
N PRO A 144 -13.38 -2.25 -46.25
CA PRO A 144 -12.54 -2.28 -47.45
C PRO A 144 -12.14 -0.88 -47.95
N LYS A 145 -12.79 0.18 -47.44
CA LYS A 145 -12.49 1.58 -47.78
C LYS A 145 -11.50 2.18 -46.78
N PRO A 146 -10.58 3.07 -47.23
CA PRO A 146 -9.62 3.74 -46.34
C PRO A 146 -10.37 4.47 -45.21
N ARG A 147 -9.70 4.63 -44.07
CA ARG A 147 -10.28 5.37 -42.94
C ARG A 147 -10.39 6.84 -43.30
N VAL A 148 -11.60 7.29 -43.58
CA VAL A 148 -11.89 8.71 -43.80
C VAL A 148 -12.45 9.25 -42.50
N PHE A 149 -11.84 10.32 -41.98
CA PHE A 149 -12.33 10.97 -40.79
C PHE A 149 -13.53 11.84 -41.17
N ASN A 150 -14.74 11.33 -40.90
CA ASN A 150 -16.00 12.00 -41.22
C ASN A 150 -16.45 12.97 -40.09
N GLY A 151 -15.57 13.25 -39.12
CA GLY A 151 -15.86 14.15 -38.01
C GLY A 151 -15.38 15.57 -38.27
N THR A 152 -15.84 16.51 -37.44
CA THR A 152 -15.26 17.84 -37.32
C THR A 152 -13.95 17.78 -36.52
N CYS A 153 -12.95 18.54 -36.95
CA CYS A 153 -11.70 18.72 -36.22
C CYS A 153 -11.98 19.44 -34.90
N ARG A 154 -11.46 18.93 -33.78
CA ARG A 154 -11.67 19.55 -32.45
C ARG A 154 -10.88 20.84 -32.21
N ILE A 155 -10.05 21.25 -33.17
CA ILE A 155 -9.18 22.43 -33.05
C ILE A 155 -9.73 23.58 -33.89
N CYS A 156 -10.02 23.32 -35.17
CA CYS A 156 -10.48 24.34 -36.11
C CYS A 156 -11.93 24.15 -36.56
N GLU A 157 -12.63 23.15 -36.03
CA GLU A 157 -14.03 22.80 -36.33
C GLU A 157 -14.32 22.41 -37.79
N LYS A 158 -13.31 22.45 -38.67
CA LYS A 158 -13.41 22.04 -40.07
C LYS A 158 -13.49 20.52 -40.19
N GLU A 159 -14.29 20.05 -41.13
CA GLU A 159 -14.44 18.62 -41.41
C GLU A 159 -13.25 18.07 -42.23
N GLY A 160 -13.06 16.75 -42.15
CA GLY A 160 -12.16 16.03 -43.06
C GLY A 160 -10.74 15.73 -42.56
N HIS A 161 -10.37 16.16 -41.35
CA HIS A 161 -9.10 15.78 -40.72
C HIS A 161 -9.22 15.63 -39.20
N PRO A 162 -8.48 14.70 -38.57
CA PRO A 162 -8.43 14.61 -37.12
C PRO A 162 -7.61 15.76 -36.53
N ALA A 163 -7.82 16.08 -35.25
CA ALA A 163 -7.08 17.13 -34.55
C ALA A 163 -5.55 17.00 -34.61
N ALA A 164 -5.03 15.77 -34.79
CA ALA A 164 -3.59 15.54 -34.94
C ALA A 164 -3.02 16.18 -36.22
N ASP A 165 -3.80 16.20 -37.30
CA ASP A 165 -3.41 16.64 -38.64
C ASP A 165 -3.99 18.03 -38.99
N CYS A 166 -4.38 18.80 -37.96
CA CYS A 166 -4.96 20.12 -38.15
C CYS A 166 -3.91 21.13 -38.67
N PRO A 167 -4.16 21.81 -39.81
CA PRO A 167 -3.24 22.82 -40.34
C PRO A 167 -3.16 24.07 -39.45
N GLU A 168 -4.16 24.30 -38.60
CA GLU A 168 -4.23 25.41 -37.63
C GLU A 168 -3.88 24.94 -36.21
N ARG A 169 -3.17 23.82 -36.07
CA ARG A 169 -2.80 23.31 -34.75
C ARG A 169 -1.83 24.28 -34.05
N PRO A 170 -2.17 24.80 -32.86
CA PRO A 170 -1.24 25.61 -32.08
C PRO A 170 0.00 24.78 -31.70
N PRO A 171 1.18 25.41 -31.53
CA PRO A 171 2.40 24.71 -31.16
C PRO A 171 2.20 23.92 -29.86
N ASP A 172 2.81 22.74 -29.79
CA ASP A 172 2.74 21.90 -28.60
C ASP A 172 3.29 22.66 -27.39
N VAL A 173 2.51 22.70 -26.31
CA VAL A 173 2.92 23.25 -25.02
C VAL A 173 3.46 22.13 -24.15
N CYS A 174 4.70 22.27 -23.68
CA CYS A 174 5.32 21.28 -22.82
C CYS A 174 4.64 21.24 -21.45
N LYS A 175 4.27 20.04 -20.98
CA LYS A 175 3.62 19.86 -19.66
C LYS A 175 4.55 20.10 -18.46
N ASN A 176 5.87 20.10 -18.67
CA ASN A 176 6.86 20.26 -17.60
C ASN A 176 7.28 21.73 -17.42
N CYS A 177 7.59 22.44 -18.50
CA CYS A 177 8.09 23.83 -18.42
C CYS A 177 7.11 24.89 -18.94
N GLN A 178 5.99 24.47 -19.53
CA GLN A 178 4.95 25.34 -20.15
C GLN A 178 5.43 26.17 -21.35
N ALA A 179 6.66 25.96 -21.83
CA ALA A 179 7.14 26.59 -23.05
C ALA A 179 6.53 25.91 -24.30
N GLN A 180 6.41 26.69 -25.36
CA GLN A 180 5.88 26.23 -26.65
C GLN A 180 6.99 25.61 -27.51
N GLY A 181 6.62 24.71 -28.42
CA GLY A 181 7.48 24.25 -29.51
C GLY A 181 8.21 22.93 -29.27
N HIS A 182 7.99 22.24 -28.16
CA HIS A 182 8.54 20.91 -27.91
C HIS A 182 7.60 20.03 -27.08
N LYS A 183 7.78 18.71 -27.18
CA LYS A 183 7.05 17.72 -26.37
C LYS A 183 7.74 17.48 -25.03
N THR A 184 7.00 17.01 -24.04
CA THR A 184 7.53 16.65 -22.71
C THR A 184 8.76 15.73 -22.77
N LEU A 185 8.81 14.81 -23.74
CA LEU A 185 9.93 13.90 -23.96
C LEU A 185 11.26 14.62 -24.23
N GLU A 186 11.21 15.77 -24.92
CA GLU A 186 12.37 16.53 -25.38
C GLU A 186 12.68 17.72 -24.46
N CYS A 187 11.96 17.86 -23.35
CA CYS A 187 12.09 19.00 -22.43
C CYS A 187 13.35 18.91 -21.57
N LYS A 188 14.37 19.68 -21.96
CA LYS A 188 15.63 19.86 -21.22
C LYS A 188 15.60 21.00 -20.18
N GLU A 189 14.53 21.79 -20.17
CA GLU A 189 14.36 22.88 -19.21
C GLU A 189 14.22 22.35 -17.77
N ASN A 190 14.74 23.12 -16.83
CA ASN A 190 14.61 22.85 -15.40
C ASN A 190 13.13 22.70 -15.00
N ARG A 191 12.86 21.76 -14.11
CA ARG A 191 11.52 21.54 -13.56
C ARG A 191 11.14 22.70 -12.65
N LYS A 192 9.92 23.19 -12.80
CA LYS A 192 9.36 24.19 -11.89
C LYS A 192 8.50 23.44 -10.88
N PHE A 193 8.85 23.57 -9.61
CA PHE A 193 8.03 23.05 -8.52
C PHE A 193 6.77 23.90 -8.39
N ASP A 194 5.62 23.24 -8.21
CA ASP A 194 4.42 23.93 -7.77
C ASP A 194 4.51 24.15 -6.27
N LEU A 195 4.86 25.38 -5.86
CA LEU A 195 5.03 25.76 -4.46
C LEU A 195 3.77 26.44 -3.89
N ASN A 196 2.64 26.37 -4.59
CA ASN A 196 1.42 27.09 -4.21
C ASN A 196 0.77 26.51 -2.93
N LEU A 197 0.94 25.22 -2.67
CA LEU A 197 0.38 24.54 -1.49
C LEU A 197 1.28 24.62 -0.25
N ILE A 198 2.49 25.16 -0.38
CA ILE A 198 3.46 25.29 0.72
C ILE A 198 3.26 26.64 1.40
N ALA A 199 3.21 26.65 2.74
CA ALA A 199 3.04 27.87 3.51
C ALA A 199 4.15 28.90 3.23
N ASP A 200 3.78 30.18 3.12
CA ASP A 200 4.72 31.29 3.05
C ASP A 200 5.17 31.65 4.47
N MET A 201 6.38 31.24 4.84
CA MET A 201 7.00 31.57 6.13
C MET A 201 8.39 32.16 5.93
N LEU A 202 8.89 32.87 6.94
CA LEU A 202 10.24 33.42 6.89
C LEU A 202 11.27 32.28 6.99
N PRO A 203 12.48 32.44 6.39
CA PRO A 203 13.52 31.41 6.44
C PRO A 203 13.86 30.94 7.85
N HIS A 204 13.90 31.87 8.82
CA HIS A 204 14.22 31.53 10.21
C HIS A 204 13.11 30.70 10.89
N GLU A 205 11.84 30.93 10.55
CA GLU A 205 10.72 30.19 11.13
C GLU A 205 10.69 28.77 10.59
N GLY A 206 10.90 28.60 9.27
CA GLY A 206 11.06 27.29 8.66
C GLY A 206 12.24 26.51 9.26
N TRP A 207 13.37 27.18 9.49
CA TRP A 207 14.54 26.56 10.12
C TRP A 207 14.28 26.12 11.57
N VAL A 208 13.59 26.95 12.37
CA VAL A 208 13.20 26.60 13.73
C VAL A 208 12.24 25.41 13.74
N ALA A 209 11.28 25.37 12.81
CA ALA A 209 10.38 24.22 12.66
C ALA A 209 11.15 22.94 12.28
N MET A 210 12.10 23.03 11.35
CA MET A 210 12.98 21.90 10.99
C MET A 210 13.78 21.41 12.21
N LYS A 211 14.35 22.33 13.00
CA LYS A 211 15.13 21.97 14.20
C LYS A 211 14.26 21.29 15.25
N LYS A 212 13.06 21.81 15.49
CA LYS A 212 12.08 21.20 16.39
C LYS A 212 11.73 19.76 15.95
N ALA A 213 11.39 19.57 14.67
CA ALA A 213 11.07 18.24 14.13
C ALA A 213 12.27 17.26 14.22
N SER A 214 13.49 17.77 14.02
CA SER A 214 14.73 17.03 14.21
C SER A 214 14.92 16.55 15.65
N ASP A 215 14.66 17.42 16.64
CA ASP A 215 14.74 17.08 18.07
C ASP A 215 13.65 16.08 18.50
N GLU A 216 12.44 16.23 17.94
CA GLU A 216 11.31 15.31 18.17
C GLU A 216 11.45 13.98 17.40
N ARG A 217 12.42 13.90 16.49
CA ARG A 217 12.68 12.77 15.59
C ARG A 217 11.48 12.45 14.70
N ASP A 218 10.78 13.48 14.25
CA ASP A 218 9.68 13.39 13.30
C ASP A 218 10.17 13.69 11.88
N LEU A 219 10.16 12.69 11.01
CA LEU A 219 10.61 12.86 9.63
C LEU A 219 9.59 13.57 8.75
N ASP A 220 8.30 13.43 9.05
CA ASP A 220 7.23 13.97 8.21
C ASP A 220 7.13 15.47 8.44
N ASP A 221 7.14 15.90 9.71
CA ASP A 221 7.22 17.32 10.07
C ASP A 221 8.54 17.96 9.59
N PHE A 222 9.65 17.21 9.61
CA PHE A 222 10.93 17.70 9.11
C PHE A 222 10.88 17.96 7.60
N ARG A 223 10.27 17.06 6.81
CA ARG A 223 10.10 17.24 5.36
C ARG A 223 9.22 18.43 5.03
N GLU A 224 8.12 18.61 5.76
CA GLU A 224 7.23 19.76 5.58
C GLU A 224 7.97 21.07 5.88
N ALA A 225 8.68 21.13 7.01
CA ALA A 225 9.46 22.30 7.38
C ALA A 225 10.61 22.59 6.38
N LEU A 226 11.24 21.54 5.84
CA LEU A 226 12.27 21.65 4.80
C LEU A 226 11.71 22.22 3.49
N LYS A 227 10.50 21.80 3.08
CA LYS A 227 9.80 22.39 1.91
C LYS A 227 9.56 23.88 2.12
N ILE A 228 9.08 24.28 3.30
CA ILE A 228 8.86 25.68 3.67
C ILE A 228 10.18 26.48 3.62
N TYR A 229 11.24 25.94 4.22
CA TYR A 229 12.55 26.57 4.22
C TYR A 229 13.14 26.71 2.80
N SER A 230 13.03 25.65 1.98
CA SER A 230 13.50 25.66 0.60
C SER A 230 12.75 26.68 -0.27
N LYS A 231 11.43 26.84 -0.06
CA LYS A 231 10.63 27.89 -0.69
C LYS A 231 11.10 29.29 -0.29
N ALA A 232 11.44 29.49 0.99
CA ALA A 232 11.90 30.77 1.52
C ALA A 232 13.34 31.12 1.07
N VAL A 233 14.17 30.12 0.72
CA VAL A 233 15.57 30.29 0.28
C VAL A 233 15.83 29.51 -1.02
N PRO A 234 15.31 29.97 -2.18
CA PRO A 234 15.34 29.21 -3.44
C PRO A 234 16.76 29.00 -4.01
N HIS A 235 17.73 29.80 -3.59
CA HIS A 235 19.12 29.70 -4.02
C HIS A 235 19.96 28.73 -3.19
N ALA A 236 19.45 28.23 -2.05
CA ALA A 236 20.18 27.29 -1.22
C ALA A 236 20.25 25.91 -1.90
N THR A 237 21.44 25.32 -1.93
CA THR A 237 21.64 23.95 -2.41
C THR A 237 21.47 22.95 -1.27
N TRP A 238 21.35 21.65 -1.61
CA TRP A 238 21.36 20.58 -0.62
C TRP A 238 22.60 20.58 0.27
N ALA A 239 23.77 20.90 -0.30
CA ALA A 239 25.02 20.99 0.43
C ALA A 239 25.02 22.17 1.42
N ASP A 240 24.45 23.32 1.03
CA ASP A 240 24.34 24.49 1.92
C ASP A 240 23.44 24.20 3.13
N ILE A 241 22.33 23.47 2.90
CA ILE A 241 21.37 23.09 3.95
C ILE A 241 22.01 22.11 4.92
N GLU A 242 22.61 21.03 4.41
CA GLU A 242 23.26 20.02 5.26
C GLU A 242 24.41 20.63 6.08
N LYS A 243 25.20 21.53 5.48
CA LYS A 243 26.29 22.20 6.19
C LYS A 243 25.76 23.00 7.39
N LYS A 244 24.70 23.78 7.19
CA LYS A 244 24.04 24.52 8.27
C LYS A 244 23.40 23.59 9.31
N MET A 245 22.80 22.47 8.88
CA MET A 245 22.21 21.49 9.81
C MET A 245 23.28 20.87 10.71
N ARG A 246 24.50 20.67 10.21
CA ARG A 246 25.63 20.19 11.01
C ARG A 246 26.16 21.25 11.97
N GLU A 247 26.21 22.51 11.55
CA GLU A 247 26.59 23.64 12.42
C GLU A 247 25.62 23.82 13.59
N ASP A 248 24.32 23.60 13.35
CA ASP A 248 23.25 23.74 14.34
C ASP A 248 22.89 22.45 15.09
N GLU A 249 23.71 21.39 14.92
CA GLU A 249 23.61 20.10 15.62
C GLU A 249 22.27 19.36 15.45
N PHE A 250 21.78 19.24 14.22
CA PHE A 250 20.56 18.46 13.94
C PHE A 250 20.76 16.95 14.21
N ASN A 251 19.70 16.28 14.67
CA ASN A 251 19.63 14.83 14.85
C ASN A 251 19.25 14.06 13.57
N ILE A 252 18.69 14.77 12.58
CA ILE A 252 18.45 14.27 11.22
C ILE A 252 19.61 14.68 10.32
N TYR A 253 20.05 13.76 9.47
CA TYR A 253 21.11 13.93 8.48
C TYR A 253 20.55 13.71 7.10
N ILE A 254 20.90 14.59 6.17
CA ILE A 254 20.63 14.41 4.75
C ILE A 254 21.79 13.59 4.16
N ILE A 255 21.49 12.47 3.51
CA ILE A 255 22.51 11.58 2.94
C ILE A 255 22.22 11.37 1.46
N ALA A 256 23.24 11.63 0.64
CA ALA A 256 23.21 11.40 -0.81
C ALA A 256 23.70 9.98 -1.13
N MET A 257 22.80 9.14 -1.65
CA MET A 257 23.07 7.74 -1.96
C MET A 257 22.92 7.47 -3.45
N LYS A 258 23.72 6.56 -3.99
CA LYS A 258 23.52 6.07 -5.35
C LYS A 258 22.27 5.20 -5.39
N ALA A 259 21.31 5.53 -6.26
CA ALA A 259 20.14 4.69 -6.48
C ALA A 259 19.83 4.61 -7.97
N GLU A 260 19.38 3.42 -8.40
CA GLU A 260 18.82 3.23 -9.72
C GLU A 260 17.36 3.69 -9.68
N VAL A 261 17.03 4.68 -10.51
CA VAL A 261 15.67 5.17 -10.68
C VAL A 261 15.07 4.62 -11.95
N ASP A 262 13.77 4.31 -11.92
CA ASP A 262 13.03 3.92 -13.11
C ASP A 262 13.12 4.98 -14.22
N ASP A 263 13.08 4.57 -15.49
CA ASP A 263 13.20 5.46 -16.65
C ASP A 263 12.15 6.58 -16.71
N VAL A 264 11.02 6.40 -16.01
CA VAL A 264 9.92 7.38 -15.88
C VAL A 264 10.19 8.46 -14.83
N MET A 265 11.23 8.28 -14.02
CA MET A 265 11.67 9.21 -12.99
C MET A 265 12.96 9.91 -13.44
N SER A 266 13.12 11.15 -13.01
CA SER A 266 14.39 11.89 -13.09
C SER A 266 14.72 12.40 -11.70
N LEU A 267 16.00 12.43 -11.34
CA LEU A 267 16.45 13.07 -10.11
C LEU A 267 16.65 14.56 -10.37
N ILE A 268 15.99 15.39 -9.58
CA ILE A 268 16.05 16.85 -9.70
C ILE A 268 16.51 17.50 -8.41
N ASP A 269 17.33 18.54 -8.51
CA ASP A 269 17.71 19.33 -7.33
C ASP A 269 16.61 20.32 -6.91
N LEU A 270 16.87 21.11 -5.86
CA LEU A 270 15.97 22.16 -5.37
C LEU A 270 15.71 23.26 -6.41
N GLN A 271 16.60 23.42 -7.39
CA GLN A 271 16.51 24.38 -8.48
C GLN A 271 15.86 23.78 -9.74
N GLY A 272 15.46 22.51 -9.70
CA GLY A 272 14.83 21.78 -10.79
C GLY A 272 15.78 21.31 -11.90
N VAL A 273 17.10 21.39 -11.70
CA VAL A 273 18.09 20.88 -12.65
C VAL A 273 17.97 19.36 -12.73
N LEU A 274 17.91 18.85 -13.96
CA LEU A 274 17.70 17.45 -14.28
C LEU A 274 18.95 16.57 -14.09
N ASP A 275 18.74 15.26 -14.17
CA ASP A 275 19.75 14.22 -14.33
C ASP A 275 20.82 14.20 -13.23
N ARG A 276 20.37 14.41 -11.98
CA ARG A 276 21.20 14.17 -10.79
C ARG A 276 21.51 12.68 -10.64
N GLU A 277 22.67 12.34 -10.09
CA GLU A 277 23.12 10.94 -9.96
C GLU A 277 22.71 10.33 -8.61
N TYR A 278 22.65 11.15 -7.55
CA TYR A 278 22.42 10.69 -6.19
C TYR A 278 21.00 11.00 -5.73
N VAL A 279 20.38 10.05 -5.03
CA VAL A 279 19.10 10.23 -4.35
C VAL A 279 19.33 10.73 -2.95
N ILE A 280 18.53 11.71 -2.56
CA ILE A 280 18.54 12.27 -1.23
C ILE A 280 17.65 11.44 -0.31
N SER A 281 18.15 11.16 0.89
CA SER A 281 17.41 10.43 1.90
C SER A 281 17.74 10.95 3.30
N PHE A 282 16.76 10.89 4.19
CA PHE A 282 16.86 11.41 5.55
C PHE A 282 17.10 10.28 6.55
N PHE A 283 18.06 10.46 7.45
CA PHE A 283 18.43 9.45 8.45
C PHE A 283 18.68 10.08 9.82
N PHE A 284 18.46 9.32 10.89
CA PHE A 284 18.78 9.73 12.27
C PHE A 284 20.22 9.44 12.69
N SER A 285 21.08 9.05 11.75
CA SER A 285 22.47 8.72 12.04
C SER A 285 23.35 9.09 10.87
N PRO A 286 24.57 9.62 11.11
CA PRO A 286 25.53 9.90 10.05
C PRO A 286 26.19 8.63 9.49
N LYS A 287 25.87 7.45 10.05
CA LYS A 287 26.44 6.15 9.66
C LYS A 287 25.34 5.17 9.26
N ALA A 288 25.64 4.31 8.29
CA ALA A 288 24.75 3.24 7.86
C ALA A 288 24.42 2.29 9.03
N SER A 289 23.14 2.28 9.44
CA SER A 289 22.65 1.38 10.49
C SER A 289 22.40 -0.05 10.00
N ARG A 290 22.13 -0.21 8.69
CA ARG A 290 21.77 -1.49 8.05
C ARG A 290 22.89 -1.97 7.15
N GLY A 291 23.15 -3.27 7.15
CA GLY A 291 24.23 -3.90 6.35
C GLY A 291 24.17 -3.56 4.87
N HIS A 292 22.99 -3.67 4.25
CA HIS A 292 22.80 -3.41 2.82
C HIS A 292 22.98 -1.93 2.40
N LEU A 293 23.02 -1.00 3.36
CA LEU A 293 23.26 0.42 3.06
C LEU A 293 24.75 0.76 3.05
N ARG A 294 25.61 -0.07 3.67
CA ARG A 294 27.03 0.25 3.87
C ARG A 294 27.76 0.47 2.55
N ASP A 295 27.43 -0.30 1.52
CA ASP A 295 28.11 -0.21 0.22
C ASP A 295 27.72 1.05 -0.57
N ARG A 296 26.54 1.61 -0.31
CA ARG A 296 26.03 2.82 -0.99
C ARG A 296 26.23 4.10 -0.17
N TRP A 297 26.55 3.96 1.12
CA TRP A 297 26.74 5.07 2.05
C TRP A 297 28.03 5.86 1.72
N PRO A 298 28.04 7.19 1.86
CA PRO A 298 29.28 7.97 1.76
C PRO A 298 30.26 7.60 2.87
N ALA A 299 31.57 7.58 2.60
CA ALA A 299 32.59 7.22 3.57
C ALA A 299 32.66 8.23 4.73
N ASP A 300 32.51 9.51 4.42
CA ASP A 300 32.54 10.60 5.38
C ASP A 300 31.57 11.75 5.03
N ALA A 301 31.58 12.80 5.86
CA ALA A 301 30.72 13.96 5.71
C ALA A 301 31.10 14.84 4.51
N GLU A 302 32.37 14.86 4.12
CA GLU A 302 32.88 15.67 3.01
C GLU A 302 32.47 15.04 1.68
N GLU A 303 32.64 13.73 1.54
CA GLU A 303 32.13 12.96 0.40
C GLU A 303 30.60 13.11 0.27
N ASN A 304 29.87 13.12 1.40
CA ASN A 304 28.42 13.35 1.37
C ASN A 304 28.07 14.74 0.79
N LEU A 305 28.80 15.79 1.16
CA LEU A 305 28.59 17.15 0.64
C LEU A 305 28.96 17.25 -0.85
N GLU A 306 30.00 16.53 -1.30
CA GLU A 306 30.33 16.46 -2.73
C GLU A 306 29.22 15.78 -3.52
N ARG A 307 28.73 14.63 -3.04
CA ARG A 307 27.60 13.92 -3.64
C ARG A 307 26.33 14.79 -3.68
N MET A 308 26.11 15.63 -2.66
CA MET A 308 24.97 16.55 -2.58
C MET A 308 24.89 17.55 -3.73
N ASN A 309 26.03 17.99 -4.28
CA ASN A 309 26.04 18.89 -5.44
C ASN A 309 25.46 18.23 -6.69
N ASN A 310 25.44 16.89 -6.74
CA ASN A 310 24.83 16.10 -7.79
C ASN A 310 23.71 15.20 -7.26
N ALA A 311 23.05 15.63 -6.18
CA ALA A 311 21.94 14.90 -5.59
C ALA A 311 20.61 15.58 -5.88
N GLY A 312 19.56 14.77 -5.97
CA GLY A 312 18.22 15.22 -6.21
C GLY A 312 17.18 14.33 -5.57
N ILE A 313 15.93 14.81 -5.64
CA ILE A 313 14.74 14.07 -5.29
C ILE A 313 14.15 13.41 -6.55
N PRO A 314 13.58 12.21 -6.45
CA PRO A 314 12.85 11.59 -7.55
C PRO A 314 11.68 12.45 -8.00
N TYR A 315 11.58 12.71 -9.30
CA TYR A 315 10.49 13.47 -9.88
C TYR A 315 9.98 12.79 -11.16
N GLU A 316 8.66 12.68 -11.30
CA GLU A 316 8.04 12.03 -12.45
C GLU A 316 8.25 12.85 -13.72
N ARG A 317 8.80 12.24 -14.77
CA ARG A 317 9.06 12.91 -16.06
C ARG A 317 7.78 13.29 -16.81
N LYS A 318 6.62 12.78 -16.37
CA LYS A 318 5.31 12.86 -17.05
C LYS A 318 5.35 12.26 -18.47
N VAL A 319 6.24 11.29 -18.68
CA VAL A 319 6.43 10.56 -19.93
C VAL A 319 6.10 9.08 -19.67
N PRO A 320 5.05 8.53 -20.29
CA PRO A 320 4.69 7.13 -20.06
C PRO A 320 5.71 6.19 -20.69
N LYS A 321 6.03 5.11 -19.99
CA LYS A 321 6.79 3.96 -20.51
C LYS A 321 5.84 2.94 -21.13
N CYS A 322 6.15 2.46 -22.32
CA CYS A 322 5.38 1.45 -23.00
C CYS A 322 5.60 0.08 -22.32
N LEU A 323 4.53 -0.56 -21.84
CA LEU A 323 4.63 -1.90 -21.26
C LEU A 323 4.82 -3.02 -22.30
N ASN A 324 4.85 -2.68 -23.59
CA ASN A 324 5.11 -3.65 -24.67
C ASN A 324 6.60 -3.63 -25.06
N CYS A 325 7.09 -2.48 -25.55
CA CYS A 325 8.47 -2.34 -26.05
C CYS A 325 9.45 -1.74 -25.02
N GLY A 326 8.96 -1.23 -23.88
CA GLY A 326 9.81 -0.58 -22.88
C GLY A 326 10.21 0.86 -23.21
N GLU A 327 9.94 1.37 -24.42
CA GLU A 327 10.31 2.73 -24.80
C GLU A 327 9.43 3.81 -24.14
N LEU A 328 10.03 4.98 -23.92
CA LEU A 328 9.34 6.16 -23.37
C LEU A 328 8.58 6.94 -24.46
N GLY A 329 7.48 7.57 -24.07
CA GLY A 329 6.73 8.53 -24.91
C GLY A 329 5.41 8.00 -25.46
N HIS A 330 5.10 6.72 -25.28
CA HIS A 330 3.82 6.13 -25.69
C HIS A 330 3.36 5.02 -24.73
N ILE A 331 2.06 4.73 -24.76
CA ILE A 331 1.46 3.60 -24.03
C ILE A 331 1.35 2.39 -24.96
N SER A 332 1.23 1.17 -24.40
CA SER A 332 1.14 -0.07 -25.18
C SER A 332 0.07 -0.09 -26.27
N ARG A 333 -1.02 0.67 -26.10
CA ARG A 333 -2.08 0.80 -27.10
C ARG A 333 -1.63 1.54 -28.37
N SER A 334 -0.67 2.44 -28.23
CA SER A 334 -0.10 3.24 -29.30
C SER A 334 1.27 2.73 -29.73
N CYS A 335 1.69 1.56 -29.25
CA CYS A 335 2.93 0.92 -29.64
C CYS A 335 2.84 0.48 -31.10
N LYS A 336 3.88 0.78 -31.88
CA LYS A 336 3.98 0.37 -33.28
C LYS A 336 4.54 -1.04 -33.44
N GLU A 337 5.24 -1.52 -32.41
CA GLU A 337 5.76 -2.88 -32.40
C GLU A 337 4.64 -3.89 -32.25
N GLU A 338 4.89 -5.09 -32.75
CA GLU A 338 3.98 -6.21 -32.55
C GLU A 338 3.81 -6.45 -31.05
N ARG A 339 2.58 -6.76 -30.66
CA ARG A 339 2.28 -7.01 -29.26
C ARG A 339 2.93 -8.32 -28.87
N VAL A 340 3.89 -8.27 -27.96
CA VAL A 340 4.49 -9.48 -27.40
C VAL A 340 3.39 -10.17 -26.60
N GLU A 341 2.94 -11.33 -27.08
CA GLU A 341 2.01 -12.22 -26.38
C GLU A 341 2.75 -12.92 -25.23
N GLY A 342 3.26 -12.14 -24.27
CA GLY A 342 4.20 -12.63 -23.25
C GLY A 342 3.93 -12.17 -21.83
N ASN A 343 3.02 -11.23 -21.60
CA ASN A 343 2.41 -11.13 -20.27
C ASN A 343 1.33 -12.21 -20.20
N GLU A 344 1.76 -13.46 -20.00
CA GLU A 344 0.93 -14.53 -19.49
C GLU A 344 0.08 -13.91 -18.39
N ARG A 345 -1.22 -13.78 -18.62
CA ARG A 345 -2.11 -13.29 -17.57
C ARG A 345 -1.91 -14.25 -16.42
N MET A 346 -1.22 -13.81 -15.36
CA MET A 346 -0.97 -14.62 -14.17
C MET A 346 -2.23 -15.42 -13.87
N GLU A 347 -2.15 -16.73 -14.09
CA GLU A 347 -3.33 -17.58 -14.00
C GLU A 347 -3.82 -17.52 -12.56
N ILE A 348 -4.98 -16.89 -12.37
CA ILE A 348 -5.54 -16.72 -11.04
C ILE A 348 -6.02 -18.10 -10.58
N LYS A 349 -5.21 -18.75 -9.74
CA LYS A 349 -5.54 -19.99 -9.03
C LYS A 349 -6.41 -19.67 -7.82
N CYS A 350 -7.56 -20.32 -7.72
CA CYS A 350 -8.44 -20.18 -6.57
C CYS A 350 -7.80 -20.82 -5.33
N SER A 351 -7.52 -20.04 -4.28
CA SER A 351 -6.92 -20.56 -3.04
C SER A 351 -7.79 -21.55 -2.26
N ASN A 352 -9.07 -21.71 -2.61
CA ASN A 352 -9.97 -22.68 -1.98
C ASN A 352 -9.95 -24.05 -2.68
N CYS A 353 -10.02 -24.07 -4.01
CA CYS A 353 -10.13 -25.31 -4.79
C CYS A 353 -8.90 -25.67 -5.64
N GLY A 354 -7.95 -24.75 -5.80
CA GLY A 354 -6.75 -24.90 -6.63
C GLY A 354 -6.96 -24.71 -8.13
N GLU A 355 -8.21 -24.60 -8.60
CA GLU A 355 -8.52 -24.46 -10.03
C GLU A 355 -8.26 -23.04 -10.53
N VAL A 356 -7.81 -22.94 -11.79
CA VAL A 356 -7.55 -21.67 -12.48
C VAL A 356 -8.84 -21.08 -13.05
N GLY A 357 -8.87 -19.75 -13.21
CA GLY A 357 -9.94 -19.04 -13.92
C GLY A 357 -11.02 -18.40 -13.04
N HIS A 358 -10.93 -18.53 -11.71
CA HIS A 358 -11.82 -17.83 -10.77
C HIS A 358 -11.11 -17.46 -9.46
N ARG A 359 -11.59 -16.41 -8.79
CA ARG A 359 -11.11 -16.02 -7.45
C ARG A 359 -11.86 -16.78 -6.36
N VAL A 360 -11.33 -16.82 -5.13
CA VAL A 360 -11.97 -17.46 -3.97
C VAL A 360 -13.42 -16.98 -3.71
N ARG A 361 -13.73 -15.75 -4.13
CA ARG A 361 -15.09 -15.18 -4.05
C ARG A 361 -16.08 -15.89 -4.99
N ASP A 362 -15.63 -16.25 -6.18
CA ASP A 362 -16.44 -16.86 -7.23
C ASP A 362 -16.33 -18.40 -7.23
N CYS A 363 -15.67 -18.95 -6.21
CA CYS A 363 -15.51 -20.38 -6.04
C CYS A 363 -16.84 -21.01 -5.64
N ARG A 364 -17.32 -21.93 -6.47
CA ARG A 364 -18.56 -22.70 -6.20
C ARG A 364 -18.37 -23.81 -5.17
N ARG A 365 -17.13 -24.13 -4.77
CA ARG A 365 -16.85 -25.12 -3.72
C ARG A 365 -17.00 -24.47 -2.34
N GLN A 366 -17.50 -25.25 -1.37
CA GLN A 366 -17.54 -24.82 0.03
C GLN A 366 -16.12 -24.44 0.50
N ARG A 367 -16.02 -23.37 1.31
CA ARG A 367 -14.73 -22.88 1.79
C ARG A 367 -14.20 -23.84 2.86
N LYS A 368 -12.96 -24.30 2.68
CA LYS A 368 -12.25 -25.03 3.73
C LYS A 368 -11.95 -24.05 4.87
N ASN A 369 -12.59 -24.23 6.03
CA ASN A 369 -12.33 -23.39 7.19
C ASN A 369 -10.92 -23.67 7.74
N LYS A 370 -10.12 -22.62 7.95
CA LYS A 370 -8.75 -22.70 8.49
C LYS A 370 -8.69 -23.37 9.89
N HIS A 371 -9.81 -23.35 10.60
CA HIS A 371 -9.99 -23.95 11.93
C HIS A 371 -10.65 -25.33 11.89
N GLY A 372 -10.88 -25.91 10.71
CA GLY A 372 -11.41 -27.27 10.59
C GLY A 372 -10.39 -28.35 10.97
N CYS A 373 -10.90 -29.54 11.23
CA CYS A 373 -10.14 -30.74 11.52
C CYS A 373 -9.23 -31.08 10.34
N ARG A 374 -7.93 -31.10 10.59
CA ARG A 374 -6.93 -31.45 9.57
C ARG A 374 -6.82 -32.97 9.32
N ASN A 375 -7.45 -33.78 10.17
CA ASN A 375 -7.48 -35.24 10.01
C ASN A 375 -8.57 -35.67 9.02
N CYS A 376 -9.83 -35.25 9.27
CA CYS A 376 -10.98 -35.65 8.45
C CYS A 376 -11.54 -34.54 7.53
N GLY A 377 -11.01 -33.31 7.62
CA GLY A 377 -11.46 -32.17 6.82
C GLY A 377 -12.77 -31.50 7.31
N SER A 378 -13.36 -31.98 8.41
CA SER A 378 -14.57 -31.38 8.99
C SER A 378 -14.33 -29.94 9.44
N VAL A 379 -15.36 -29.09 9.31
CA VAL A 379 -15.33 -27.70 9.76
C VAL A 379 -15.89 -27.49 11.17
N GLU A 380 -16.50 -28.52 11.76
CA GLU A 380 -17.21 -28.42 13.05
C GLU A 380 -16.31 -28.66 14.27
N HIS A 381 -15.20 -29.38 14.10
CA HIS A 381 -14.29 -29.71 15.18
C HIS A 381 -12.83 -29.55 14.76
N ILE A 382 -11.93 -29.39 15.73
CA ILE A 382 -10.48 -29.37 15.52
C ILE A 382 -9.91 -30.80 15.62
N ALA A 383 -8.68 -31.00 15.14
CA ALA A 383 -8.06 -32.33 15.08
C ALA A 383 -7.91 -33.05 16.44
N SER A 384 -8.03 -32.35 17.57
CA SER A 384 -8.04 -32.97 18.91
C SER A 384 -9.35 -33.69 19.22
N ASP A 385 -10.45 -33.19 18.67
CA ASP A 385 -11.81 -33.64 18.99
C ASP A 385 -12.36 -34.54 17.86
N CYS A 386 -11.48 -34.94 16.95
CA CYS A 386 -11.78 -35.82 15.85
C CYS A 386 -11.92 -37.26 16.35
N THR A 387 -13.11 -37.84 16.13
CA THR A 387 -13.42 -39.23 16.48
C THR A 387 -12.88 -40.24 15.47
N GLU A 388 -12.42 -39.77 14.29
CA GLU A 388 -11.78 -40.64 13.31
C GLU A 388 -10.35 -40.97 13.70
N PRO A 389 -9.89 -42.21 13.45
CA PRO A 389 -8.51 -42.60 13.73
C PRO A 389 -7.55 -41.68 12.98
N ARG A 390 -6.44 -41.33 13.63
CA ARG A 390 -5.40 -40.51 12.99
C ARG A 390 -4.81 -41.32 11.85
N SER A 391 -5.06 -40.90 10.61
CA SER A 391 -4.45 -41.56 9.47
C SER A 391 -2.95 -41.23 9.42
N ALA A 392 -2.13 -42.26 9.24
CA ALA A 392 -0.70 -42.11 8.99
C ALA A 392 -0.37 -42.00 7.48
N ASP A 393 -1.40 -42.05 6.62
CA ASP A 393 -1.22 -41.93 5.17
C ASP A 393 -0.66 -40.55 4.82
N GLY A 394 0.53 -40.53 4.22
CA GLY A 394 1.25 -39.31 3.85
C GLY A 394 1.99 -38.61 4.99
N VAL A 395 2.04 -39.18 6.20
CA VAL A 395 2.84 -38.63 7.30
C VAL A 395 4.25 -39.22 7.27
N GLU A 396 5.24 -38.36 7.00
CA GLU A 396 6.66 -38.69 7.13
C GLU A 396 7.11 -38.65 8.59
N CYS A 397 7.73 -39.73 9.05
CA CYS A 397 8.28 -39.81 10.39
C CYS A 397 9.47 -38.86 10.52
N ARG A 398 9.37 -37.80 11.33
CA ARG A 398 10.47 -36.84 11.58
C ARG A 398 11.77 -37.42 12.20
N LYS A 399 11.87 -38.73 12.38
CA LYS A 399 13.06 -39.41 12.94
C LYS A 399 13.79 -40.23 11.89
N CYS A 400 13.08 -40.98 11.06
CA CYS A 400 13.67 -41.80 9.99
C CYS A 400 13.30 -41.31 8.59
N ASN A 401 12.46 -40.28 8.48
CA ASN A 401 11.90 -39.71 7.26
C ASN A 401 11.14 -40.71 6.38
N GLU A 402 10.76 -41.88 6.93
CA GLU A 402 9.95 -42.84 6.21
C GLU A 402 8.45 -42.54 6.39
N PRO A 403 7.64 -42.64 5.32
CA PRO A 403 6.21 -42.41 5.38
C PRO A 403 5.46 -43.59 6.02
N GLY A 404 4.26 -43.32 6.52
CA GLY A 404 3.31 -44.36 6.96
C GLY A 404 3.29 -44.67 8.45
N HIS A 405 4.02 -43.91 9.27
CA HIS A 405 3.95 -44.02 10.73
C HIS A 405 4.32 -42.72 11.44
N PHE A 406 3.87 -42.53 12.69
CA PHE A 406 4.22 -41.38 13.50
C PHE A 406 5.58 -41.57 14.18
N ALA A 407 6.29 -40.48 14.50
CA ALA A 407 7.59 -40.52 15.19
C ALA A 407 7.59 -41.23 16.57
N LYS A 408 6.39 -41.50 17.13
CA LYS A 408 6.18 -42.30 18.35
C LYS A 408 6.24 -43.81 18.08
N ASP A 409 5.79 -44.21 16.90
CA ASP A 409 5.64 -45.60 16.44
C ASP A 409 6.73 -45.97 15.42
N CYS A 410 7.81 -45.17 15.37
CA CYS A 410 8.94 -45.42 14.50
C CYS A 410 9.56 -46.80 14.79
N PRO A 411 9.59 -47.72 13.80
CA PRO A 411 10.15 -49.05 13.94
C PRO A 411 11.67 -49.04 14.03
N ASN A 412 12.31 -47.92 13.69
CA ASN A 412 13.75 -47.71 13.87
C ASN A 412 14.05 -47.29 15.32
N VAL A 413 14.00 -48.27 16.24
CA VAL A 413 14.07 -48.08 17.71
C VAL A 413 15.51 -47.94 18.24
N ALA A 414 16.53 -47.83 17.37
CA ALA A 414 17.93 -47.98 17.74
C ALA A 414 18.46 -47.01 18.84
N ASP A 415 17.78 -45.89 19.12
CA ASP A 415 18.21 -44.91 20.15
C ASP A 415 17.24 -44.75 21.34
N ARG A 416 16.25 -45.63 21.51
CA ARG A 416 15.32 -45.53 22.64
C ARG A 416 15.87 -46.31 23.84
N GLY A 417 16.83 -45.74 24.57
CA GLY A 417 17.21 -46.24 25.91
C GLY A 417 15.96 -46.43 26.81
N PRO A 418 15.98 -47.36 27.77
CA PRO A 418 14.79 -47.76 28.52
C PRO A 418 14.13 -46.53 29.17
N ARG A 419 12.86 -46.28 28.82
CA ARG A 419 12.09 -45.16 29.37
C ARG A 419 11.51 -45.57 30.72
N THR A 420 12.36 -45.64 31.73
CA THR A 420 11.92 -45.82 33.11
C THR A 420 11.18 -44.59 33.62
N CYS A 421 10.14 -44.81 34.43
CA CYS A 421 9.44 -43.79 35.16
C CYS A 421 10.42 -43.08 36.09
N ARG A 422 10.65 -41.79 35.87
CA ARG A 422 11.54 -40.99 36.73
C ARG A 422 11.02 -40.76 38.16
N ASN A 423 9.80 -41.20 38.44
CA ASN A 423 9.19 -41.12 39.77
C ASN A 423 9.40 -42.42 40.57
N CYS A 424 9.11 -43.58 39.98
CA CYS A 424 9.14 -44.87 40.68
C CYS A 424 10.13 -45.90 40.09
N GLY A 425 10.83 -45.55 39.01
CA GLY A 425 11.82 -46.41 38.35
C GLY A 425 11.26 -47.49 37.42
N SER A 426 9.93 -47.68 37.34
CA SER A 426 9.33 -48.75 36.53
C SER A 426 9.53 -48.55 35.02
N GLU A 427 9.75 -49.62 34.27
CA GLU A 427 9.87 -49.57 32.80
C GLU A 427 8.52 -49.51 32.07
N ASP A 428 7.41 -49.78 32.78
CA ASP A 428 6.08 -49.95 32.18
C ASP A 428 5.35 -48.64 31.85
N HIS A 429 5.70 -47.53 32.49
CA HIS A 429 5.03 -46.24 32.30
C HIS A 429 5.99 -45.05 32.43
N ILE A 430 5.58 -43.90 31.92
CA ILE A 430 6.32 -42.63 32.09
C ILE A 430 5.84 -41.88 33.32
N ALA A 431 6.64 -40.94 33.85
CA ALA A 431 6.32 -40.16 35.06
C ALA A 431 5.04 -39.27 35.00
N ARG A 432 4.32 -39.28 33.86
CA ARG A 432 2.99 -38.68 33.71
C ARG A 432 1.88 -39.67 34.05
N ASP A 433 2.09 -40.94 33.75
CA ASP A 433 1.12 -42.03 33.89
C ASP A 433 1.47 -42.90 35.12
N CYS A 434 2.16 -42.29 36.10
CA CYS A 434 2.59 -42.94 37.32
C CYS A 434 1.55 -42.69 38.41
N ASP A 435 0.93 -43.75 38.90
CA ASP A 435 -0.10 -43.68 39.94
C ASP A 435 0.46 -43.41 41.35
N GLN A 436 1.80 -43.46 41.51
CA GLN A 436 2.43 -43.12 42.78
C GLN A 436 2.52 -41.60 42.95
N PRO A 437 2.20 -41.07 44.16
CA PRO A 437 2.38 -39.66 44.45
C PRO A 437 3.84 -39.27 44.21
N ARG A 438 4.05 -38.10 43.58
CA ARG A 438 5.40 -37.63 43.29
C ARG A 438 6.13 -37.35 44.58
N ASP A 439 7.15 -38.13 44.88
CA ASP A 439 7.96 -37.93 46.07
C ASP A 439 8.92 -36.75 45.83
N VAL A 440 8.61 -35.61 46.47
CA VAL A 440 9.44 -34.40 46.43
C VAL A 440 10.86 -34.65 46.93
N SER A 441 11.08 -35.68 47.75
CA SER A 441 12.40 -36.07 48.27
C SER A 441 13.36 -36.57 47.18
N THR A 442 12.82 -37.07 46.05
CA THR A 442 13.61 -37.56 44.91
C THR A 442 13.82 -36.49 43.83
N VAL A 443 13.11 -35.37 43.92
CA VAL A 443 13.18 -34.28 42.94
C VAL A 443 14.47 -33.49 43.15
N THR A 444 15.42 -33.62 42.23
CA THR A 444 16.63 -32.81 42.16
C THR A 444 16.33 -31.43 41.57
N CYS A 445 16.61 -30.37 42.32
CA CYS A 445 16.45 -29.01 41.85
C CYS A 445 17.54 -28.66 40.83
N ARG A 446 17.15 -28.24 39.62
CA ARG A 446 18.11 -27.84 38.57
C ARG A 446 18.83 -26.51 38.82
N ASN A 447 18.47 -25.77 39.88
CA ASN A 447 19.10 -24.51 40.25
C ASN A 447 20.21 -24.73 41.28
N CYS A 448 19.92 -25.43 42.38
CA CYS A 448 20.86 -25.65 43.50
C CYS A 448 21.32 -27.10 43.68
N GLU A 449 20.88 -28.03 42.82
CA GLU A 449 21.22 -29.47 42.80
C GLU A 449 20.79 -30.26 44.05
N LYS A 450 20.22 -29.61 45.06
CA LYS A 450 19.64 -30.27 46.23
C LYS A 450 18.33 -30.98 45.88
N THR A 451 18.09 -32.10 46.53
CA THR A 451 16.82 -32.83 46.47
C THR A 451 15.78 -32.23 47.42
N GLY A 452 14.50 -32.56 47.25
CA GLY A 452 13.45 -32.19 48.22
C GLY A 452 12.49 -31.06 47.79
N HIS A 453 12.73 -30.39 46.66
CA HIS A 453 11.88 -29.28 46.19
C HIS A 453 11.91 -29.12 44.66
N TYR A 454 10.89 -28.48 44.10
CA TYR A 454 10.87 -28.15 42.67
C TYR A 454 11.73 -26.90 42.39
N SER A 455 12.25 -26.76 41.17
CA SER A 455 13.04 -25.58 40.78
C SER A 455 12.28 -24.24 40.84
N ARG A 456 10.96 -24.27 41.07
CA ARG A 456 10.14 -23.08 41.32
C ARG A 456 10.17 -22.64 42.78
N ASP A 457 10.35 -23.59 43.69
CA ASP A 457 10.29 -23.41 45.14
C ASP A 457 11.71 -23.39 45.74
N CYS A 458 12.70 -22.94 44.95
CA CYS A 458 14.09 -22.91 45.35
C CYS A 458 14.41 -21.57 46.02
N ASP A 459 14.80 -21.60 47.29
CA ASP A 459 15.15 -20.41 48.09
C ASP A 459 16.45 -19.74 47.65
N GLN A 460 17.25 -20.39 46.78
CA GLN A 460 18.50 -19.84 46.29
C GLN A 460 18.29 -18.97 45.05
N PRO A 461 19.04 -17.85 44.91
CA PRO A 461 19.03 -17.03 43.71
C PRO A 461 19.28 -17.89 42.46
N ARG A 462 18.56 -17.59 41.39
CA ARG A 462 18.68 -18.35 40.15
C ARG A 462 20.06 -18.15 39.54
N ASP A 463 20.83 -19.22 39.45
CA ASP A 463 22.13 -19.18 38.80
C ASP A 463 21.94 -19.21 37.28
N TYR A 464 22.04 -18.05 36.66
CA TYR A 464 21.89 -17.91 35.21
C TYR A 464 23.03 -18.59 34.43
N SER A 465 24.20 -18.83 35.04
CA SER A 465 25.31 -19.54 34.39
C SER A 465 24.92 -20.96 33.97
N LYS A 466 23.99 -21.60 34.69
CA LYS A 466 23.45 -22.93 34.39
C LYS A 466 22.24 -22.91 33.45
N VAL A 467 21.76 -21.74 33.05
CA VAL A 467 20.60 -21.59 32.17
C VAL A 467 21.05 -21.46 30.71
N GLN A 468 20.68 -22.44 29.89
CA GLN A 468 20.85 -22.36 28.45
C GLN A 468 19.77 -21.49 27.81
N CYS A 469 20.17 -20.51 27.02
CA CYS A 469 19.27 -19.69 26.24
C CYS A 469 18.64 -20.51 25.10
N ARG A 470 17.30 -20.59 25.05
CA ARG A 470 16.60 -21.27 23.94
C ARG A 470 16.68 -20.54 22.59
N ASN A 471 17.19 -19.31 22.58
CA ASN A 471 17.39 -18.54 21.36
C ASN A 471 18.77 -18.82 20.75
N CYS A 472 19.85 -18.52 21.48
CA CYS A 472 21.22 -18.65 20.95
C CYS A 472 21.99 -19.90 21.42
N GLY A 473 21.39 -20.75 22.28
CA GLY A 473 22.05 -21.94 22.80
C GLY A 473 23.16 -21.70 23.83
N GLU A 474 23.53 -20.44 24.09
CA GLU A 474 24.58 -20.10 25.07
C GLU A 474 24.07 -20.19 26.51
N MET A 475 24.98 -20.61 27.40
CA MET A 475 24.76 -20.64 28.84
C MET A 475 24.87 -19.21 29.42
N GLY A 476 24.21 -18.92 30.54
CA GLY A 476 24.37 -17.62 31.23
C GLY A 476 23.17 -16.69 31.18
N HIS A 477 22.14 -16.96 30.36
CA HIS A 477 21.00 -16.06 30.23
C HIS A 477 19.72 -16.74 29.72
N THR A 478 18.58 -16.13 30.01
CA THR A 478 17.28 -16.52 29.44
C THR A 478 17.03 -15.84 28.10
N VAL A 479 16.10 -16.38 27.29
CA VAL A 479 15.68 -15.78 25.99
C VAL A 479 15.37 -14.29 26.08
N VAL A 480 14.76 -13.83 27.17
CA VAL A 480 14.39 -12.42 27.39
C VAL A 480 15.61 -11.50 27.50
N ARG A 481 16.74 -12.03 28.00
CA ARG A 481 18.00 -11.30 28.19
C ARG A 481 19.03 -11.66 27.12
N CYS A 482 18.59 -12.31 26.05
CA CYS A 482 19.45 -12.67 24.93
C CYS A 482 19.71 -11.42 24.10
N ARG A 483 20.99 -11.07 23.94
CA ARG A 483 21.43 -9.95 23.09
C ARG A 483 21.53 -10.34 21.63
N LYS A 484 21.50 -11.64 21.32
CA LYS A 484 21.46 -12.11 19.93
C LYS A 484 20.04 -11.96 19.40
N PRO A 485 19.87 -11.46 18.17
CA PRO A 485 18.57 -11.42 17.52
C PRO A 485 17.97 -12.83 17.53
N LYS A 486 16.63 -12.94 17.55
CA LYS A 486 16.00 -14.23 17.33
C LYS A 486 16.45 -14.69 15.96
N GLU A 487 17.16 -15.82 15.89
CA GLU A 487 17.34 -16.49 14.61
C GLU A 487 15.92 -16.80 14.13
N GLU A 488 15.49 -16.08 13.10
CA GLU A 488 14.42 -16.58 12.26
C GLU A 488 14.96 -17.89 11.73
N LYS A 489 14.49 -19.00 12.33
CA LYS A 489 14.55 -20.27 11.62
C LYS A 489 14.04 -19.96 10.21
N PRO A 490 14.71 -20.43 9.14
CA PRO A 490 14.15 -20.33 7.81
C PRO A 490 12.70 -20.75 7.97
N GLN A 491 11.78 -19.87 7.56
CA GLN A 491 10.40 -20.25 7.48
C GLN A 491 10.44 -21.54 6.68
N ASP A 492 10.03 -22.64 7.30
CA ASP A 492 9.90 -23.90 6.58
C ASP A 492 9.07 -23.52 5.35
N GLU A 493 9.70 -23.53 4.17
CA GLU A 493 8.95 -23.57 2.93
C GLU A 493 7.92 -24.69 3.12
N PRO A 494 6.67 -24.52 2.65
CA PRO A 494 5.72 -25.61 2.68
C PRO A 494 6.39 -26.80 1.99
N THR A 495 6.77 -27.81 2.80
CA THR A 495 7.49 -28.99 2.35
C THR A 495 6.57 -29.73 1.40
N TYR A 496 6.85 -29.57 0.11
CA TYR A 496 6.30 -30.38 -0.95
C TYR A 496 7.13 -31.67 -0.99
N SER A 497 6.57 -32.77 -0.47
CA SER A 497 7.19 -34.08 -0.59
C SER A 497 7.22 -34.53 -2.06
N PRO A 498 8.36 -35.02 -2.57
CA PRO A 498 8.53 -35.42 -3.95
C PRO A 498 7.98 -36.84 -4.17
N GLY A 499 6.99 -36.99 -5.05
CA GLY A 499 6.48 -38.31 -5.40
C GLY A 499 5.40 -38.31 -6.48
N SER A 500 5.76 -38.04 -7.74
CA SER A 500 5.08 -38.54 -8.95
C SER A 500 5.95 -38.27 -10.20
N PRO A 501 5.83 -39.08 -11.27
CA PRO A 501 6.96 -39.70 -11.96
C PRO A 501 7.67 -38.81 -13.00
N LYS A 502 8.94 -39.17 -13.24
CA LYS A 502 9.84 -38.59 -14.24
C LYS A 502 9.13 -38.42 -15.59
N ARG A 503 9.09 -37.17 -16.08
CA ARG A 503 8.93 -36.89 -17.50
C ARG A 503 10.31 -36.48 -18.02
N GLU A 504 10.72 -37.13 -19.10
CA GLU A 504 12.05 -37.10 -19.70
C GLU A 504 12.56 -35.67 -19.99
N GLU A 505 13.86 -35.49 -19.77
CA GLU A 505 14.62 -34.27 -20.06
C GLU A 505 14.52 -33.92 -21.55
N ALA A 506 14.07 -32.69 -21.82
CA ALA A 506 14.36 -31.97 -23.06
C ALA A 506 15.02 -30.65 -22.67
N ASP A 507 16.34 -30.73 -22.53
CA ASP A 507 17.35 -29.81 -23.09
C ASP A 507 16.86 -28.40 -23.46
N LEU A 508 17.00 -27.43 -22.54
CA LEU A 508 17.03 -26.00 -22.87
C LEU A 508 17.92 -25.22 -21.89
N LEU A 509 19.13 -24.91 -22.37
CA LEU A 509 19.94 -23.78 -21.92
C LEU A 509 19.14 -22.47 -22.10
N GLY A 510 19.01 -21.67 -21.04
CA GLY A 510 18.42 -20.32 -21.08
C GLY A 510 18.78 -19.52 -19.81
N PRO A 511 19.05 -18.20 -19.93
CA PRO A 511 19.99 -17.49 -19.06
C PRO A 511 19.39 -16.92 -17.77
N GLU A 512 20.31 -16.62 -16.86
CA GLU A 512 20.15 -15.88 -15.63
C GLU A 512 19.52 -14.49 -15.83
N THR A 513 18.97 -13.97 -14.72
CA THR A 513 18.55 -12.59 -14.42
C THR A 513 17.07 -12.25 -14.58
N GLY A 514 16.52 -11.67 -13.50
CA GLY A 514 15.14 -11.23 -13.39
C GLY A 514 14.76 -10.88 -11.96
N GLU A 515 15.49 -9.93 -11.36
CA GLU A 515 15.06 -9.25 -10.14
C GLU A 515 13.68 -8.61 -10.37
N GLN A 516 12.74 -8.86 -9.46
CA GLN A 516 11.40 -8.30 -9.53
C GLN A 516 11.46 -6.78 -9.25
N PRO A 517 10.96 -5.91 -10.14
CA PRO A 517 10.88 -4.49 -9.86
C PRO A 517 9.85 -4.24 -8.76
N PHE A 518 10.30 -3.55 -7.72
CA PHE A 518 9.50 -3.05 -6.61
C PHE A 518 8.40 -2.14 -7.18
N GLN A 519 7.13 -2.48 -6.96
CA GLN A 519 6.02 -1.62 -7.41
C GLN A 519 5.95 -0.37 -6.54
N TYR A 520 6.47 0.75 -7.05
CA TYR A 520 6.20 2.07 -6.49
C TYR A 520 4.74 2.43 -6.79
N LYS A 521 3.95 2.70 -5.75
CA LYS A 521 2.60 3.27 -5.91
C LYS A 521 2.72 4.63 -6.60
N ARG A 522 1.68 5.06 -7.30
CA ARG A 522 1.60 6.44 -7.81
C ARG A 522 1.60 7.36 -6.60
N VAL A 523 2.65 8.14 -6.47
CA VAL A 523 2.95 9.00 -5.33
C VAL A 523 2.54 10.41 -5.76
N ASP A 524 1.58 11.01 -5.05
CA ASP A 524 1.18 12.40 -5.30
C ASP A 524 2.40 13.31 -5.06
N ASP A 525 2.44 14.49 -5.70
CA ASP A 525 3.59 15.42 -5.61
C ASP A 525 3.97 15.77 -4.14
N ASP A 526 3.06 15.55 -3.18
CA ASP A 526 3.26 15.71 -1.73
C ASP A 526 4.20 14.67 -1.09
N ASP A 527 4.26 13.45 -1.63
CA ASP A 527 5.04 12.33 -1.10
C ASP A 527 6.43 12.17 -1.78
N LEU A 528 6.84 13.14 -2.62
CA LEU A 528 8.15 13.16 -3.30
C LEU A 528 9.32 13.65 -2.40
N TRP A 529 9.06 13.91 -1.11
CA TRP A 529 10.02 14.39 -0.11
C TRP A 529 10.11 13.42 1.06
#